data_AF-A0A926CT67-F1
#
_entry.id   AF-A0A926CT67-F1
#
_cell.length_a   1.000
_cell.length_b   1.000
_cell.length_c   1.000
_cell.angle_alpha   90.00
_cell.angle_beta   90.00
_cell.angle_gamma   90.00
#
_symmetry.space_group_name_H-M   'P 1'
#
loop_
_entity.id
_entity.type
_entity.pdbx_description
1 polymer ?
#
loop_
_entity_poly.entity_id
_entity_poly.type
_entity_poly.pdbx_seq_one_letter_code
_entity_poly.pdbx_strand_id
1 'polypeptide(L)'
;MNDLLHDKLNTLHTQNQLDNTFADQLEQTLCQAHQQQMGLPVNNAKSNRLRVLYPDLTTLAASLIIVVVLFATVPPLRSLAQELINFFVPSARFNEDAERAAYADVVQVNSVVEAETLAGIDALEWTASDYAIRYISAAEGTITITYEQTDTFDHGNLIMVSQFRTGTRPETEPVSPEAYVQQVTVRGVEGEFVAGAWFRRVGQDYEWEADYDRQLYWQQGGISYHLRVASPIANTAPEVVQIAEALQ
;
A
#
# COMPACT_ATOMS: atom_id res chain seq x y z
N MET A 1 -19.33 29.83 -13.00
CA MET A 1 -18.01 29.47 -12.44
C MET A 1 -17.25 28.83 -13.59
N ASN A 2 -16.23 29.54 -14.09
CA ASN A 2 -15.83 29.55 -15.50
C ASN A 2 -14.97 28.34 -15.92
N ASP A 3 -15.21 27.83 -17.14
CA ASP A 3 -14.39 26.84 -17.86
C ASP A 3 -12.89 27.17 -17.87
N LEU A 4 -12.56 28.46 -17.77
CA LEU A 4 -11.20 28.99 -17.68
C LEU A 4 -10.45 28.53 -16.40
N LEU A 5 -11.15 28.32 -15.28
CA LEU A 5 -10.54 27.78 -14.06
C LEU A 5 -10.24 26.28 -14.21
N HIS A 6 -11.11 25.56 -14.91
CA HIS A 6 -10.98 24.13 -15.17
C HIS A 6 -9.81 23.84 -16.12
N ASP A 7 -9.70 24.58 -17.21
CA ASP A 7 -8.58 24.47 -18.17
C ASP A 7 -7.24 24.81 -17.52
N LYS A 8 -7.22 25.82 -16.62
CA LYS A 8 -5.99 26.22 -15.93
C LYS A 8 -5.54 25.17 -14.90
N LEU A 9 -6.48 24.53 -14.19
CA LEU A 9 -6.20 23.39 -13.31
C LEU A 9 -5.65 22.19 -14.09
N ASN A 10 -6.24 21.84 -15.23
CA ASN A 10 -5.76 20.74 -16.08
C ASN A 10 -4.35 21.02 -16.63
N THR A 11 -4.05 22.27 -16.99
CA THR A 11 -2.73 22.66 -17.50
C THR A 11 -1.66 22.55 -16.40
N LEU A 12 -1.95 23.00 -15.18
CA LEU A 12 -1.02 22.93 -14.04
C LEU A 12 -0.75 21.50 -13.59
N HIS A 13 -1.78 20.64 -13.60
CA HIS A 13 -1.62 19.21 -13.31
C HIS A 13 -0.70 18.53 -14.33
N THR A 14 -0.80 18.91 -15.61
CA THR A 14 0.02 18.34 -16.69
C THR A 14 1.47 18.83 -16.64
N GLN A 15 1.73 20.04 -16.14
CA GLN A 15 3.05 20.66 -16.15
C GLN A 15 3.88 20.44 -14.88
N ASN A 16 3.27 19.93 -13.80
CA ASN A 16 3.92 19.64 -12.50
C ASN A 16 4.87 20.75 -12.00
N GLN A 17 4.52 22.01 -12.29
CA GLN A 17 5.25 23.18 -11.80
C GLN A 17 4.36 23.95 -10.84
N LEU A 18 4.93 24.33 -9.71
CA LEU A 18 4.32 25.21 -8.72
C LEU A 18 4.33 26.63 -9.31
N ASP A 19 3.29 26.99 -10.05
CA ASP A 19 3.09 28.37 -10.50
C ASP A 19 2.63 29.22 -9.30
N ASN A 20 3.61 29.80 -8.61
CA ASN A 20 3.35 30.72 -7.49
C ASN A 20 2.40 31.85 -7.90
N THR A 21 2.45 32.27 -9.17
CA THR A 21 1.55 33.29 -9.73
C THR A 21 0.10 32.80 -9.76
N PHE A 22 -0.13 31.52 -10.03
CA PHE A 22 -1.47 30.93 -9.98
C PHE A 22 -1.97 30.79 -8.54
N ALA A 23 -1.11 30.36 -7.62
CA ALA A 23 -1.45 30.29 -6.20
C ALA A 23 -1.89 31.67 -5.67
N ASP A 24 -1.12 32.71 -6.00
CA ASP A 24 -1.44 34.11 -5.66
C ASP A 24 -2.77 34.57 -6.30
N GLN A 25 -3.02 34.22 -7.56
CA GLN A 25 -4.27 34.55 -8.26
C GLN A 25 -5.48 33.83 -7.69
N LEU A 26 -5.32 32.56 -7.30
CA LEU A 26 -6.36 31.75 -6.69
C LEU A 26 -6.71 32.30 -5.31
N GLU A 27 -5.69 32.65 -4.50
CA GLU A 27 -5.88 33.29 -3.20
C GLU A 27 -6.62 34.63 -3.35
N GLN A 28 -6.22 35.48 -4.30
CA GLN A 28 -6.93 36.74 -4.57
C GLN A 28 -8.38 36.52 -4.98
N THR A 29 -8.64 35.52 -5.84
CA THR A 29 -9.99 35.20 -6.30
C THR A 29 -10.87 34.68 -5.17
N LEU A 30 -10.34 33.81 -4.31
CA LEU A 30 -11.03 33.30 -3.13
C LEU A 30 -11.31 34.41 -2.12
N CYS A 31 -10.35 35.30 -1.87
CA CYS A 31 -10.53 36.47 -1.02
C CYS A 31 -11.65 37.39 -1.55
N GLN A 32 -11.68 37.65 -2.85
CA GLN A 32 -12.72 38.48 -3.48
C GLN A 32 -14.10 37.82 -3.41
N ALA A 33 -14.20 36.52 -3.72
CA ALA A 33 -15.45 35.78 -3.63
C ALA A 33 -16.00 35.76 -2.20
N HIS A 34 -15.13 35.57 -1.21
CA HIS A 34 -15.51 35.59 0.20
C HIS A 34 -15.99 36.97 0.67
N GLN A 35 -15.33 38.05 0.22
CA GLN A 35 -15.75 39.42 0.52
C GLN A 35 -17.11 39.76 -0.11
N GLN A 36 -17.37 39.30 -1.33
CA GLN A 36 -18.67 39.47 -1.99
C GLN A 36 -19.79 38.73 -1.23
N GLN A 37 -19.51 37.54 -0.72
CA GLN A 37 -20.49 36.75 0.03
C GLN A 37 -20.81 37.35 1.41
N MET A 38 -19.88 38.08 2.04
CA MET A 38 -20.09 38.70 3.36
C MET A 38 -20.64 40.14 3.32
N GLY A 39 -20.84 40.74 2.13
CA GLY A 39 -21.47 42.06 1.99
C GLY A 39 -20.72 43.22 2.68
N LEU A 40 -19.42 43.07 2.92
CA LEU A 40 -18.62 44.08 3.63
C LEU A 40 -18.09 45.15 2.65
N PRO A 41 -18.28 46.46 2.94
CA PRO A 41 -17.79 47.53 2.08
C PRO A 41 -16.25 47.63 2.14
N VAL A 42 -15.61 47.67 0.96
CA VAL A 42 -14.15 47.82 0.79
C VAL A 42 -13.76 49.28 1.03
N ASN A 43 -13.41 49.61 2.29
CA ASN A 43 -12.81 50.91 2.60
C ASN A 43 -11.28 50.81 2.53
N ASN A 44 -10.71 51.38 1.47
CA ASN A 44 -9.28 51.61 1.30
C ASN A 44 -8.78 52.67 2.31
N ALA A 45 -8.51 52.25 3.55
CA ALA A 45 -7.88 53.11 4.55
C ALA A 45 -6.50 52.55 4.93
N LYS A 46 -5.46 53.21 4.42
CA LYS A 46 -4.07 53.09 4.87
C LYS A 46 -4.02 53.28 6.40
N SER A 47 -3.93 52.19 7.14
CA SER A 47 -3.58 52.25 8.56
C SER A 47 -2.56 51.17 8.88
N ASN A 48 -1.31 51.61 9.06
CA ASN A 48 -0.27 50.89 9.76
C ASN A 48 -0.77 50.62 11.19
N ARG A 49 -1.29 49.42 11.41
CA ARG A 49 -1.37 48.84 12.75
C ARG A 49 -0.91 47.41 12.65
N LEU A 50 0.18 47.12 13.36
CA LEU A 50 0.63 45.78 13.72
C LEU A 50 -0.56 45.01 14.28
N ARG A 51 -1.28 44.30 13.41
CA ARG A 51 -2.15 43.20 13.81
C ARG A 51 -1.23 42.00 13.95
N VAL A 52 -1.14 41.57 15.20
CA VAL A 52 -0.52 40.31 15.58
C VAL A 52 -1.13 39.22 14.70
N LEU A 53 -0.29 38.63 13.84
CA LEU A 53 -0.59 37.44 13.05
C LEU A 53 -0.79 36.26 14.00
N TYR A 54 -1.99 36.12 14.56
CA TYR A 54 -2.50 34.80 14.86
C TYR A 54 -3.45 34.49 13.70
N PRO A 55 -3.04 33.66 12.71
CA PRO A 55 -4.03 33.10 11.80
C PRO A 55 -5.11 32.44 12.67
N ASP A 56 -6.37 32.79 12.43
CA ASP A 56 -7.50 32.27 13.18
C ASP A 56 -7.39 30.74 13.22
N LEU A 57 -7.12 30.18 14.40
CA LEU A 57 -6.95 28.74 14.58
C LEU A 57 -8.17 27.94 14.05
N THR A 58 -9.33 28.60 13.95
CA THR A 58 -10.56 28.07 13.39
C THR A 58 -10.50 27.84 11.88
N THR A 59 -9.84 28.69 11.10
CA THR A 59 -9.70 28.48 9.65
C THR A 59 -8.71 27.37 9.34
N LEU A 60 -7.65 27.25 10.15
CA LEU A 60 -6.68 26.15 10.05
C LEU A 60 -7.31 24.81 10.46
N ALA A 61 -8.13 24.79 11.51
CA ALA A 61 -8.88 23.60 11.88
C ALA A 61 -9.90 23.18 10.81
N ALA A 62 -10.63 24.13 10.23
CA ALA A 62 -11.63 23.85 9.19
C ALA A 62 -10.98 23.33 7.90
N SER A 63 -9.85 23.90 7.46
CA SER A 63 -9.12 23.40 6.30
C SER A 63 -8.58 22.00 6.54
N LEU A 64 -8.06 21.70 7.74
CA LEU A 64 -7.59 20.37 8.11
C LEU A 64 -8.73 19.35 8.08
N ILE A 65 -9.92 19.71 8.59
CA ILE A 65 -11.12 18.85 8.54
C ILE A 65 -11.56 18.61 7.09
N ILE A 66 -11.59 19.63 6.24
CA ILE A 66 -11.97 19.49 4.83
C ILE A 66 -10.98 18.58 4.09
N VAL A 67 -9.69 18.73 4.35
CA VAL A 67 -8.64 17.85 3.81
C VAL A 67 -8.85 16.41 4.27
N VAL A 68 -9.09 16.19 5.56
CA VAL A 68 -9.40 14.85 6.11
C VAL A 68 -10.66 14.25 5.49
N VAL A 69 -11.72 15.05 5.31
CA VAL A 69 -12.99 14.59 4.70
C VAL A 69 -12.80 14.27 3.22
N LEU A 70 -12.06 15.09 2.47
CA LEU A 70 -11.76 14.84 1.05
C LEU A 70 -10.96 13.56 0.89
N PHE A 71 -9.93 13.36 1.74
CA PHE A 71 -9.19 12.09 1.79
C PHE A 71 -10.10 10.93 2.17
N ALA A 72 -11.01 11.10 3.12
CA ALA A 72 -11.91 10.02 3.53
C ALA A 72 -12.98 9.68 2.47
N THR A 73 -13.37 10.60 1.57
CA THR A 73 -14.54 10.40 0.70
C THR A 73 -14.22 10.23 -0.79
N VAL A 74 -13.02 10.60 -1.23
CA VAL A 74 -12.61 10.56 -2.64
C VAL A 74 -11.54 9.46 -2.83
N PRO A 75 -11.86 8.31 -3.45
CA PRO A 75 -10.92 7.18 -3.56
C PRO A 75 -9.55 7.54 -4.16
N PRO A 76 -9.46 8.35 -5.24
CA PRO A 76 -8.16 8.79 -5.77
C PRO A 76 -7.31 9.62 -4.81
N LEU A 77 -7.93 10.29 -3.82
CA LEU A 77 -7.17 11.07 -2.84
C LEU A 77 -6.67 10.18 -1.70
N ARG A 78 -7.35 9.07 -1.38
CA ARG A 78 -6.88 8.13 -0.35
C ARG A 78 -5.49 7.59 -0.66
N SER A 79 -5.23 7.21 -1.90
CA SER A 79 -3.90 6.76 -2.33
C SER A 79 -2.86 7.86 -2.13
N LEU A 80 -3.16 9.11 -2.51
CA LEU A 80 -2.26 10.25 -2.32
C LEU A 80 -1.99 10.54 -0.83
N ALA A 81 -3.00 10.44 0.04
CA ALA A 81 -2.80 10.58 1.48
C ALA A 81 -1.91 9.46 2.04
N GLN A 82 -2.13 8.23 1.59
CA GLN A 82 -1.31 7.10 1.98
C GLN A 82 0.14 7.29 1.52
N GLU A 83 0.36 7.75 0.28
CA GLU A 83 1.67 8.12 -0.25
C GLU A 83 2.34 9.25 0.57
N LEU A 84 1.59 10.29 0.92
CA LEU A 84 2.11 11.39 1.76
C LEU A 84 2.48 10.92 3.16
N ILE A 85 1.65 10.07 3.79
CA ILE A 85 1.97 9.49 5.10
C ILE A 85 3.21 8.61 4.98
N ASN A 86 3.27 7.73 3.97
CA ASN A 86 4.40 6.85 3.71
C ASN A 86 5.68 7.63 3.35
N PHE A 87 5.57 8.85 2.81
CA PHE A 87 6.72 9.72 2.57
C PHE A 87 7.35 10.25 3.87
N PHE A 88 6.54 10.52 4.89
CA PHE A 88 7.02 11.06 6.18
C PHE A 88 7.28 10.00 7.24
N VAL A 89 6.69 8.82 7.13
CA VAL A 89 7.10 7.65 7.89
C VAL A 89 8.40 7.16 7.25
N PRO A 90 9.55 7.20 7.95
CA PRO A 90 10.80 6.68 7.40
C PRO A 90 10.52 5.31 6.85
N SER A 91 10.77 5.12 5.57
CA SER A 91 10.61 3.84 4.91
C SER A 91 11.25 2.79 5.78
N ALA A 92 10.42 1.89 6.32
CA ALA A 92 10.90 0.88 7.22
C ALA A 92 11.90 0.06 6.39
N ARG A 93 13.19 0.21 6.69
CA ARG A 93 14.16 -0.78 6.26
C ARG A 93 13.65 -2.10 6.80
N PHE A 94 13.80 -3.15 6.01
CA PHE A 94 13.50 -4.50 6.48
C PHE A 94 14.20 -4.72 7.83
N ASN A 95 13.41 -5.05 8.85
CA ASN A 95 13.88 -5.21 10.22
C ASN A 95 13.78 -6.69 10.59
N GLU A 96 14.87 -7.41 10.36
CA GLU A 96 14.98 -8.85 10.59
C GLU A 96 14.63 -9.23 12.04
N ASP A 97 15.01 -8.41 13.02
CA ASP A 97 14.72 -8.69 14.43
C ASP A 97 13.23 -8.54 14.73
N ALA A 98 12.55 -7.56 14.13
CA ALA A 98 11.11 -7.37 14.28
C ALA A 98 10.34 -8.52 13.60
N GLU A 99 10.75 -8.94 12.40
CA GLU A 99 10.18 -10.10 11.73
C GLU A 99 10.38 -11.38 12.53
N ARG A 100 11.61 -11.66 12.97
CA ARG A 100 11.92 -12.83 13.78
C ARG A 100 11.11 -12.86 15.07
N ALA A 101 10.90 -11.71 15.71
CA ALA A 101 10.04 -11.60 16.88
C ALA A 101 8.56 -11.84 16.55
N ALA A 102 8.07 -11.34 15.41
CA ALA A 102 6.69 -11.52 14.96
C ALA A 102 6.36 -12.97 14.58
N TYR A 103 7.37 -13.78 14.23
CA TYR A 103 7.22 -15.20 13.85
C TYR A 103 7.93 -16.18 14.79
N ALA A 104 8.26 -15.76 16.01
CA ALA A 104 8.99 -16.60 16.98
C ALA A 104 8.19 -17.82 17.47
N ASP A 105 6.86 -17.80 17.33
CA ASP A 105 5.93 -18.86 17.72
C ASP A 105 5.56 -19.81 16.57
N VAL A 106 5.99 -19.51 15.33
CA VAL A 106 5.73 -20.36 14.17
C VAL A 106 6.53 -21.65 14.29
N VAL A 107 5.84 -22.77 14.09
CA VAL A 107 6.43 -24.11 14.09
C VAL A 107 6.24 -24.77 12.73
N GLN A 108 7.23 -25.57 12.32
CA GLN A 108 7.11 -26.43 11.16
C GLN A 108 6.20 -27.62 11.49
N VAL A 109 5.29 -27.96 10.58
CA VAL A 109 4.35 -29.09 10.71
C VAL A 109 4.46 -30.02 9.50
N ASN A 110 3.92 -31.24 9.61
CA ASN A 110 4.13 -32.28 8.59
C ASN A 110 2.96 -32.43 7.61
N SER A 111 1.84 -31.75 7.85
CA SER A 111 0.67 -31.82 6.99
C SER A 111 -0.16 -30.54 7.05
N VAL A 112 -0.95 -30.29 6.01
CA VAL A 112 -1.87 -29.16 5.95
C VAL A 112 -2.93 -29.25 7.04
N VAL A 113 -3.50 -30.45 7.28
CA VAL A 113 -4.49 -30.66 8.34
C VAL A 113 -3.95 -30.30 9.73
N GLU A 114 -2.67 -30.62 10.01
CA GLU A 114 -2.01 -30.22 11.26
C GLU A 114 -1.84 -28.70 11.33
N ALA A 115 -1.47 -28.04 10.22
CA ALA A 115 -1.36 -26.59 10.11
C ALA A 115 -2.70 -25.89 10.38
N GLU A 116 -3.78 -26.35 9.73
CA GLU A 116 -5.13 -25.84 9.89
C GLU A 116 -5.64 -25.99 11.33
N THR A 117 -5.37 -27.15 11.94
CA THR A 117 -5.72 -27.41 13.34
C THR A 117 -5.00 -26.45 14.28
N LEU A 118 -3.69 -26.22 14.07
CA LEU A 118 -2.89 -25.33 14.90
C LEU A 118 -3.29 -23.85 14.69
N ALA A 119 -3.55 -23.45 13.45
CA ALA A 119 -3.86 -22.07 13.10
C ALA A 119 -5.33 -21.70 13.32
N GLY A 120 -6.23 -22.67 13.33
CA GLY A 120 -7.68 -22.41 13.41
C GLY A 120 -8.21 -21.63 12.21
N ILE A 121 -7.64 -21.87 11.03
CA ILE A 121 -8.07 -21.35 9.72
C ILE A 121 -7.88 -22.46 8.67
N ASP A 122 -8.73 -22.46 7.64
CA ASP A 122 -8.60 -23.39 6.51
C ASP A 122 -7.48 -22.90 5.57
N ALA A 123 -6.65 -23.81 5.10
CA ALA A 123 -5.54 -23.49 4.21
C ALA A 123 -6.04 -23.30 2.78
N LEU A 124 -5.41 -22.40 2.04
CA LEU A 124 -5.53 -22.29 0.59
C LEU A 124 -4.39 -23.07 -0.05
N GLU A 125 -4.73 -24.15 -0.75
CA GLU A 125 -3.77 -25.07 -1.33
C GLU A 125 -3.57 -24.85 -2.83
N TRP A 126 -2.32 -24.96 -3.27
CA TRP A 126 -1.97 -25.06 -4.68
C TRP A 126 -2.05 -26.51 -5.11
N THR A 127 -2.92 -26.82 -6.08
CA THR A 127 -3.25 -28.20 -6.46
C THR A 127 -2.64 -28.63 -7.80
N ALA A 128 -1.81 -27.79 -8.43
CA ALA A 128 -1.16 -28.17 -9.68
C ALA A 128 -0.13 -29.29 -9.43
N SER A 129 -0.17 -30.32 -10.29
CA SER A 129 0.56 -31.56 -10.08
C SER A 129 2.08 -31.46 -10.26
N ASP A 130 2.56 -30.38 -10.86
CA ASP A 130 3.98 -30.09 -11.09
C ASP A 130 4.67 -29.40 -9.90
N TYR A 131 3.94 -29.26 -8.78
CA TYR A 131 4.45 -28.70 -7.54
C TYR A 131 4.30 -29.68 -6.39
N ALA A 132 5.32 -29.75 -5.54
CA ALA A 132 5.27 -30.46 -4.28
C ALA A 132 5.37 -29.49 -3.12
N ILE A 133 4.69 -29.80 -2.01
CA ILE A 133 4.88 -29.07 -0.76
C ILE A 133 6.31 -29.35 -0.27
N ARG A 134 7.10 -28.28 -0.16
CA ARG A 134 8.46 -28.32 0.37
C ARG A 134 8.47 -28.08 1.88
N TYR A 135 7.61 -27.17 2.34
CA TYR A 135 7.62 -26.69 3.70
C TYR A 135 6.22 -26.21 4.10
N ILE A 136 5.81 -26.54 5.33
CA ILE A 136 4.59 -26.03 5.96
C ILE A 136 4.96 -25.51 7.34
N SER A 137 4.51 -24.32 7.66
CA SER A 137 4.62 -23.79 9.01
C SER A 137 3.33 -23.11 9.45
N ALA A 138 3.05 -23.19 10.75
CA ALA A 138 1.83 -22.65 11.31
C ALA A 138 2.03 -22.17 12.74
N ALA A 139 1.11 -21.31 13.16
CA ALA A 139 0.89 -20.87 14.53
C ALA A 139 -0.56 -20.36 14.62
N GLU A 140 -1.02 -19.98 15.82
CA GLU A 140 -2.40 -19.52 15.99
C GLU A 140 -2.73 -18.38 15.01
N GLY A 141 -3.76 -18.58 14.19
CA GLY A 141 -4.22 -17.64 13.17
C GLY A 141 -3.26 -17.44 12.00
N THR A 142 -2.28 -18.32 11.75
CA THR A 142 -1.33 -18.19 10.64
C THR A 142 -0.89 -19.52 10.05
N ILE A 143 -0.92 -19.62 8.72
CA ILE A 143 -0.41 -20.76 7.94
C ILE A 143 0.48 -20.21 6.82
N THR A 144 1.63 -20.84 6.60
CA THR A 144 2.46 -20.62 5.42
C THR A 144 2.77 -21.97 4.78
N ILE A 145 2.49 -22.09 3.48
CA ILE A 145 2.83 -23.25 2.67
C ILE A 145 3.77 -22.81 1.56
N THR A 146 4.92 -23.47 1.45
CA THR A 146 5.88 -23.27 0.36
C THR A 146 5.87 -24.50 -0.55
N TYR A 147 5.61 -24.25 -1.83
CA TYR A 147 5.64 -25.23 -2.90
C TYR A 147 6.92 -25.07 -3.71
N GLU A 148 7.47 -26.17 -4.19
CA GLU A 148 8.62 -26.23 -5.10
C GLU A 148 8.23 -27.01 -6.35
N GLN A 149 8.64 -26.52 -7.52
CA GLN A 149 8.39 -27.20 -8.78
C GLN A 149 9.18 -28.53 -8.87
N THR A 150 8.52 -29.65 -9.19
CA THR A 150 9.13 -31.00 -9.08
C THR A 150 10.15 -31.32 -10.17
N ASP A 151 10.03 -30.66 -11.32
CA ASP A 151 10.75 -31.05 -12.55
C ASP A 151 11.99 -30.18 -12.84
N THR A 152 12.30 -29.24 -11.95
CA THR A 152 13.45 -28.35 -12.09
C THR A 152 14.51 -28.64 -11.04
N PHE A 153 15.75 -28.85 -11.48
CA PHE A 153 16.92 -28.90 -10.58
C PHE A 153 17.26 -27.54 -9.94
N ASP A 154 16.56 -26.48 -10.34
CA ASP A 154 16.74 -25.14 -9.81
C ASP A 154 15.87 -24.95 -8.57
N HIS A 155 16.49 -24.92 -7.39
CA HIS A 155 15.83 -24.77 -6.09
C HIS A 155 15.19 -23.39 -5.84
N GLY A 156 15.08 -22.55 -6.89
CA GLY A 156 14.54 -21.19 -6.86
C GLY A 156 13.08 -21.08 -7.28
N ASN A 157 12.48 -22.12 -7.87
CA ASN A 157 11.11 -22.10 -8.36
C ASN A 157 10.11 -22.36 -7.24
N LEU A 158 9.87 -21.33 -6.41
CA LEU A 158 9.01 -21.41 -5.24
C LEU A 158 7.72 -20.61 -5.41
N ILE A 159 6.62 -21.19 -4.94
CA ILE A 159 5.38 -20.48 -4.64
C ILE A 159 5.20 -20.53 -3.12
N MET A 160 5.02 -19.38 -2.48
CA MET A 160 4.74 -19.30 -1.06
C MET A 160 3.37 -18.66 -0.86
N VAL A 161 2.49 -19.37 -0.13
CA VAL A 161 1.15 -18.91 0.24
C VAL A 161 1.13 -18.73 1.74
N SER A 162 0.98 -17.49 2.20
CA SER A 162 0.82 -17.14 3.61
C SER A 162 -0.58 -16.63 3.86
N GLN A 163 -1.21 -17.14 4.90
CA GLN A 163 -2.53 -16.76 5.38
C GLN A 163 -2.43 -16.35 6.83
N PHE A 164 -3.03 -15.23 7.18
CA PHE A 164 -3.10 -14.79 8.57
C PHE A 164 -4.43 -14.12 8.87
N ARG A 165 -4.94 -14.31 10.09
CA ARG A 165 -6.14 -13.61 10.53
C ARG A 165 -5.83 -12.10 10.59
N THR A 166 -6.70 -11.28 10.03
CA THR A 166 -6.45 -9.84 9.96
C THR A 166 -6.25 -9.27 11.37
N GLY A 167 -5.13 -8.55 11.56
CA GLY A 167 -4.77 -7.94 12.83
C GLY A 167 -4.09 -8.85 13.85
N THR A 168 -3.85 -10.14 13.55
CA THR A 168 -3.09 -11.02 14.44
C THR A 168 -1.58 -10.95 14.23
N ARG A 169 -1.13 -10.65 13.01
CA ARG A 169 0.28 -10.41 12.71
C ARG A 169 0.47 -9.12 11.92
N PRO A 170 1.49 -8.31 12.26
CA PRO A 170 1.89 -7.21 11.40
C PRO A 170 2.47 -7.78 10.11
N GLU A 171 2.19 -7.13 8.98
CA GLU A 171 2.97 -7.32 7.76
C GLU A 171 4.38 -6.77 8.03
N THR A 172 5.37 -7.64 8.08
CA THR A 172 6.73 -7.29 8.51
C THR A 172 7.70 -7.06 7.36
N GLU A 173 7.30 -7.41 6.13
CA GLU A 173 8.06 -7.14 4.91
C GLU A 173 7.53 -5.84 4.30
N PRO A 174 8.04 -4.66 4.70
CA PRO A 174 7.59 -3.41 4.10
C PRO A 174 7.83 -3.44 2.59
N VAL A 175 6.92 -2.93 1.78
CA VAL A 175 7.21 -2.72 0.37
C VAL A 175 8.24 -1.58 0.24
N SER A 176 9.23 -1.72 -0.65
CA SER A 176 10.16 -0.62 -0.91
C SER A 176 9.40 0.65 -1.31
N PRO A 177 9.78 1.84 -0.82
CA PRO A 177 9.10 3.10 -1.19
C PRO A 177 9.16 3.42 -2.68
N GLU A 178 10.16 2.86 -3.37
CA GLU A 178 10.36 3.04 -4.80
C GLU A 178 9.62 1.98 -5.63
N ALA A 179 9.06 0.95 -4.98
CA ALA A 179 8.32 -0.09 -5.68
C ALA A 179 6.97 0.42 -6.17
N TYR A 180 6.64 0.05 -7.39
CA TYR A 180 5.34 0.35 -7.98
C TYR A 180 4.29 -0.66 -7.48
N VAL A 181 3.28 -0.16 -6.78
CA VAL A 181 2.13 -0.95 -6.32
C VAL A 181 1.01 -0.86 -7.35
N GLN A 182 0.61 -1.99 -7.91
CA GLN A 182 -0.49 -2.08 -8.86
C GLN A 182 -1.74 -2.62 -8.17
N GLN A 183 -2.85 -1.90 -8.26
CA GLN A 183 -4.15 -2.40 -7.82
C GLN A 183 -4.66 -3.46 -8.79
N VAL A 184 -5.10 -4.60 -8.24
CA VAL A 184 -5.61 -5.76 -8.98
C VAL A 184 -6.90 -6.30 -8.34
N THR A 185 -7.50 -7.31 -8.95
CA THR A 185 -8.69 -7.96 -8.42
C THR A 185 -8.50 -9.47 -8.43
N VAL A 186 -8.75 -10.13 -7.30
CA VAL A 186 -8.68 -11.57 -7.11
C VAL A 186 -10.08 -12.06 -6.75
N ARG A 187 -10.74 -12.82 -7.62
CA ARG A 187 -12.13 -13.31 -7.40
C ARG A 187 -13.13 -12.20 -7.02
N GLY A 188 -12.96 -11.01 -7.58
CA GLY A 188 -13.81 -9.83 -7.29
C GLY A 188 -13.43 -9.07 -6.02
N VAL A 189 -12.37 -9.47 -5.31
CA VAL A 189 -11.83 -8.78 -4.14
C VAL A 189 -10.64 -7.92 -4.57
N GLU A 190 -10.56 -6.68 -4.07
CA GLU A 190 -9.44 -5.78 -4.32
C GLU A 190 -8.16 -6.32 -3.67
N GLY A 191 -7.04 -6.22 -4.38
CA GLY A 191 -5.73 -6.64 -3.90
C GLY A 191 -4.62 -5.80 -4.49
N GLU A 192 -3.42 -5.97 -3.94
CA GLU A 192 -2.24 -5.18 -4.28
C GLU A 192 -1.14 -6.10 -4.81
N PHE A 193 -0.70 -5.82 -6.03
CA PHE A 193 0.42 -6.50 -6.66
C PHE A 193 1.68 -5.64 -6.60
N VAL A 194 2.81 -6.26 -6.29
CA VAL A 194 4.12 -5.63 -6.28
C VAL A 194 5.17 -6.53 -6.93
N ALA A 195 6.01 -5.95 -7.77
CA ALA A 195 7.19 -6.64 -8.31
C ALA A 195 8.42 -6.37 -7.42
N GLY A 196 9.03 -7.45 -6.95
CA GLY A 196 10.27 -7.45 -6.18
C GLY A 196 10.10 -8.00 -4.77
N ALA A 197 11.22 -8.18 -4.08
CA ALA A 197 11.27 -8.54 -2.67
C ALA A 197 12.55 -8.03 -2.02
N TRP A 198 12.56 -7.96 -0.69
CA TRP A 198 13.81 -7.76 0.05
C TRP A 198 14.64 -9.03 0.00
N PHE A 199 15.88 -8.88 -0.46
CA PHE A 199 16.83 -9.96 -0.56
C PHE A 199 18.11 -9.59 0.18
N ARG A 200 18.69 -10.56 0.90
CA ARG A 200 19.97 -10.40 1.57
C ARG A 200 21.00 -11.34 0.95
N ARG A 201 22.03 -10.77 0.32
CA ARG A 201 23.20 -11.51 -0.11
C ARG A 201 24.12 -11.77 1.09
N VAL A 202 24.88 -12.87 1.06
CA VAL A 202 25.76 -13.26 2.17
C VAL A 202 26.74 -12.12 2.47
N GLY A 203 26.67 -11.60 3.70
CA GLY A 203 27.53 -10.51 4.18
C GLY A 203 27.09 -9.09 3.79
N GLN A 204 25.90 -8.93 3.19
CA GLN A 204 25.33 -7.63 2.86
C GLN A 204 24.07 -7.34 3.70
N ASP A 205 23.62 -6.09 3.67
CA ASP A 205 22.31 -5.69 4.18
C ASP A 205 21.20 -6.14 3.21
N TYR A 206 19.94 -6.04 3.65
CA TYR A 206 18.81 -6.30 2.77
C TYR A 206 18.68 -5.19 1.72
N GLU A 207 18.55 -5.60 0.47
CA GLU A 207 18.32 -4.72 -0.68
C GLU A 207 17.02 -5.14 -1.38
N TRP A 208 16.29 -4.18 -1.91
CA TRP A 208 15.07 -4.46 -2.67
C TRP A 208 15.45 -4.86 -4.10
N GLU A 209 15.06 -6.06 -4.52
CA GLU A 209 15.34 -6.59 -5.86
C GLU A 209 14.03 -6.70 -6.63
N ALA A 210 13.77 -5.75 -7.54
CA ALA A 210 12.49 -5.63 -8.28
C ALA A 210 12.15 -6.85 -9.16
N ASP A 211 13.17 -7.58 -9.61
CA ASP A 211 12.99 -8.69 -10.54
C ASP A 211 12.84 -10.05 -9.86
N TYR A 212 13.13 -10.16 -8.56
CA TYR A 212 13.30 -11.44 -7.87
C TYR A 212 11.97 -12.21 -7.69
N ASP A 213 11.03 -11.61 -6.97
CA ASP A 213 9.71 -12.20 -6.70
C ASP A 213 8.60 -11.35 -7.31
N ARG A 214 7.42 -11.94 -7.39
CA ARG A 214 6.15 -11.24 -7.56
C ARG A 214 5.29 -11.49 -6.34
N GLN A 215 4.79 -10.41 -5.75
CA GLN A 215 4.01 -10.45 -4.53
C GLN A 215 2.59 -9.99 -4.81
N LEU A 216 1.63 -10.67 -4.20
CA LEU A 216 0.22 -10.31 -4.26
C LEU A 216 -0.39 -10.41 -2.87
N TYR A 217 -1.02 -9.33 -2.44
CA TYR A 217 -1.71 -9.21 -1.16
C TYR A 217 -3.19 -8.96 -1.39
N TRP A 218 -4.06 -9.65 -0.65
CA TRP A 218 -5.50 -9.37 -0.65
C TRP A 218 -6.12 -9.81 0.67
N GLN A 219 -7.34 -9.35 0.95
CA GLN A 219 -8.04 -9.68 2.19
C GLN A 219 -9.48 -10.11 1.91
N GLN A 220 -9.85 -11.29 2.42
CA GLN A 220 -11.19 -11.84 2.25
C GLN A 220 -11.65 -12.56 3.53
N GLY A 221 -12.83 -12.23 4.03
CA GLY A 221 -13.44 -12.94 5.16
C GLY A 221 -12.69 -12.80 6.48
N GLY A 222 -11.95 -11.72 6.69
CA GLY A 222 -11.13 -11.53 7.90
C GLY A 222 -9.81 -12.30 7.90
N ILE A 223 -9.44 -12.88 6.75
CA ILE A 223 -8.13 -13.46 6.48
C ILE A 223 -7.43 -12.57 5.47
N SER A 224 -6.17 -12.27 5.76
CA SER A 224 -5.23 -11.62 4.86
C SER A 224 -4.37 -12.70 4.21
N TYR A 225 -4.15 -12.56 2.92
CA TYR A 225 -3.42 -13.50 2.08
C TYR A 225 -2.23 -12.79 1.48
N HIS A 226 -1.10 -13.50 1.46
CA HIS A 226 0.13 -13.06 0.83
C HIS A 226 0.66 -14.20 -0.04
N LEU A 227 0.68 -13.97 -1.34
CA LEU A 227 1.24 -14.89 -2.33
C LEU A 227 2.56 -14.32 -2.82
N ARG A 228 3.64 -15.10 -2.69
CA ARG A 228 4.94 -14.82 -3.32
C ARG A 228 5.24 -15.88 -4.36
N VAL A 229 5.61 -15.43 -5.56
CA VAL A 229 5.92 -16.29 -6.69
C VAL A 229 7.28 -15.88 -7.22
N ALA A 230 8.25 -16.79 -7.17
CA ALA A 230 9.58 -16.53 -7.70
C ALA A 230 9.57 -16.41 -9.23
N SER A 231 10.41 -15.55 -9.80
CA SER A 231 10.70 -15.57 -11.24
C SER A 231 11.49 -16.84 -11.59
N PRO A 232 11.19 -17.55 -12.70
CA PRO A 232 10.32 -17.16 -13.81
C PRO A 232 8.89 -17.70 -13.76
N ILE A 233 8.41 -18.29 -12.65
CA ILE A 233 7.09 -18.93 -12.57
C ILE A 233 5.98 -17.96 -13.00
N ALA A 234 6.04 -16.73 -12.48
CA ALA A 234 5.19 -15.63 -12.91
C ALA A 234 6.02 -14.36 -12.99
N ASN A 235 5.78 -13.55 -14.01
CA ASN A 235 6.51 -12.30 -14.25
C ASN A 235 5.60 -11.08 -14.25
N THR A 236 4.29 -11.27 -14.38
CA THR A 236 3.30 -10.21 -14.53
C THR A 236 2.17 -10.33 -13.50
N ALA A 237 1.48 -9.21 -13.23
CA ALA A 237 0.34 -9.21 -12.32
C ALA A 237 -0.79 -10.19 -12.73
N PRO A 238 -1.20 -10.27 -14.01
CA PRO A 238 -2.22 -11.24 -14.42
C PRO A 238 -1.85 -12.70 -14.16
N GLU A 239 -0.58 -13.08 -14.34
CA GLU A 239 -0.11 -14.44 -14.06
C GLU A 239 -0.18 -14.77 -12.57
N VAL A 240 0.23 -13.84 -11.69
CA VAL A 240 0.14 -14.03 -10.24
C VAL A 240 -1.31 -14.06 -9.75
N VAL A 241 -2.18 -13.21 -10.31
CA VAL A 241 -3.61 -13.26 -10.04
C VAL A 241 -4.20 -14.60 -10.46
N GLN A 242 -3.83 -15.13 -11.63
CA GLN A 242 -4.27 -16.46 -12.06
C GLN A 242 -3.86 -17.57 -11.08
N ILE A 243 -2.65 -17.49 -10.52
CA ILE A 243 -2.19 -18.42 -9.48
C ILE A 243 -3.06 -18.28 -8.22
N ALA A 244 -3.27 -17.06 -7.72
CA ALA A 244 -4.11 -16.83 -6.55
C ALA A 244 -5.55 -17.31 -6.75
N GLU A 245 -6.11 -17.12 -7.95
CA GLU A 245 -7.47 -17.56 -8.29
C GLU A 245 -7.61 -19.08 -8.45
N ALA A 246 -6.50 -19.81 -8.59
CA ALA A 246 -6.50 -21.27 -8.70
C ALA A 246 -6.24 -21.99 -7.35
N LEU A 247 -5.90 -21.26 -6.27
CA LEU A 247 -5.77 -21.82 -4.92
C LEU A 247 -7.14 -22.31 -4.40
N GLN A 248 -7.21 -23.51 -3.82
CA GLN A 248 -8.47 -24.11 -3.33
C GLN A 248 -8.50 -24.29 -1.84
#